data_AF-A0A7S2I0G3-F1
#
_entry.id   AF-A0A7S2I0G3-F1
#
_cell.length_a   1.000
_cell.length_b   1.000
_cell.length_c   1.000
_cell.angle_alpha   90.00
_cell.angle_beta   90.00
_cell.angle_gamma   90.00
#
_symmetry.space_group_name_H-M   'P 1'
#
loop_
_entity.id
_entity.type
_entity.pdbx_description
1 polymer ?
#
loop_
_entity_poly.entity_id
_entity_poly.type
_entity_poly.pdbx_seq_one_letter_code
_entity_poly.pdbx_strand_id
1 'polypeptide(L)'
;ASTEALAAMPTLLLAPMISVLYKAIIFSVEFAGLALILSCGRVEQAQVFQEFVPGGITRKLVFDENEVGYIAVYCFMALWILELAFAMEQFVLAYGVQLWFFKDYNSLGVKGVVAFPMVRGFITGAKYHLGTLALGS
;
A
#
# COMPACT_ATOMS: atom_id res chain seq x y z
N ALA A 1 12.52 24.11 -14.44
CA ALA A 1 11.21 23.44 -14.25
C ALA A 1 11.15 22.58 -12.99
N SER A 2 11.75 21.37 -12.92
CA SER A 2 11.58 20.48 -11.76
C SER A 2 12.16 21.03 -10.45
N THR A 3 13.30 21.71 -10.50
CA THR A 3 13.92 22.37 -9.34
C THR A 3 13.12 23.58 -8.85
N GLU A 4 12.50 24.33 -9.78
CA GLU A 4 11.62 25.46 -9.44
C GLU A 4 10.30 24.97 -8.83
N ALA A 5 9.78 23.83 -9.28
CA ALA A 5 8.60 23.20 -8.70
C ALA A 5 8.86 22.74 -7.26
N LEU A 6 10.02 22.11 -6.99
CA LEU A 6 10.43 21.73 -5.65
C LEU A 6 10.68 22.94 -4.73
N ALA A 7 11.29 24.00 -5.25
CA ALA A 7 11.48 25.25 -4.51
C ALA A 7 10.15 25.94 -4.18
N ALA A 8 9.17 25.88 -5.09
CA ALA A 8 7.84 26.44 -4.88
C ALA A 8 6.98 25.57 -3.94
N MET A 9 7.15 24.25 -3.95
CA MET A 9 6.38 23.28 -3.16
C MET A 9 7.28 22.46 -2.24
N PRO A 10 7.86 23.05 -1.17
CA PRO A 10 8.72 22.30 -0.24
C PRO A 10 7.97 21.15 0.47
N THR A 11 6.64 21.22 0.55
CA THR A 11 5.81 20.13 1.07
C THR A 11 5.86 18.84 0.23
N LEU A 12 6.33 18.89 -1.03
CA LEU A 12 6.63 17.69 -1.82
C LEU A 12 7.76 16.86 -1.21
N LEU A 13 8.68 17.46 -0.45
CA LEU A 13 9.72 16.72 0.25
C LEU A 13 9.16 15.83 1.37
N LEU A 14 7.94 16.12 1.84
CA LEU A 14 7.21 15.26 2.80
C LEU A 14 6.43 14.13 2.09
N ALA A 15 6.34 14.13 0.76
CA ALA A 15 5.66 13.09 0.01
C ALA A 15 6.18 11.68 0.30
N PRO A 16 7.50 11.43 0.37
CA PRO A 16 8.02 10.10 0.69
C PRO A 16 7.63 9.67 2.10
N MET A 17 7.55 10.60 3.06
CA MET A 17 7.13 10.27 4.43
C MET A 17 5.67 9.86 4.49
N ILE A 18 4.79 10.62 3.83
CA ILE A 18 3.36 10.27 3.74
C ILE A 18 3.21 8.92 3.02
N SER A 19 4.02 8.69 1.98
CA SER A 19 4.02 7.45 1.21
C SER A 19 4.36 6.23 2.06
N VAL A 20 5.45 6.33 2.81
CA VAL A 20 5.87 5.27 3.74
C VAL A 20 4.83 5.03 4.82
N LEU A 21 4.25 6.09 5.40
CA LEU A 21 3.25 5.95 6.46
C LEU A 21 2.00 5.21 5.98
N TYR A 22 1.43 5.59 4.83
CA TYR A 22 0.21 4.94 4.35
C TYR A 22 0.49 3.49 3.90
N LYS A 23 1.65 3.22 3.26
CA LYS A 23 2.03 1.85 2.89
C LYS A 23 2.27 0.99 4.12
N ALA A 24 2.91 1.52 5.16
CA ALA A 24 3.11 0.80 6.41
C ALA A 24 1.77 0.39 7.05
N ILE A 25 0.77 1.27 7.00
CA ILE A 25 -0.60 0.95 7.43
C ILE A 25 -1.19 -0.19 6.59
N ILE A 26 -1.13 -0.09 5.26
CA ILE A 26 -1.63 -1.14 4.35
C ILE A 26 -0.94 -2.47 4.63
N PHE A 27 0.39 -2.51 4.64
CA PHE A 27 1.17 -3.72 4.94
C PHE A 27 0.81 -4.33 6.30
N SER A 28 0.57 -3.49 7.32
CA SER A 28 0.19 -3.96 8.65
C SER A 28 -1.18 -4.62 8.64
N VAL A 29 -2.15 -4.04 7.91
CA VAL A 29 -3.50 -4.60 7.74
C VAL A 29 -3.45 -5.90 6.94
N GLU A 30 -2.73 -5.94 5.83
CA GLU A 30 -2.56 -7.14 4.99
C GLU A 30 -1.93 -8.29 5.78
N PHE A 31 -0.88 -8.00 6.57
CA PHE A 31 -0.22 -9.00 7.40
C PHE A 31 -1.12 -9.49 8.54
N ALA A 32 -1.86 -8.59 9.18
CA ALA A 32 -2.82 -8.96 10.21
C ALA A 32 -3.95 -9.84 9.65
N GLY A 33 -4.48 -9.51 8.46
CA GLY A 33 -5.50 -10.32 7.80
C GLY A 33 -4.97 -11.69 7.37
N LEU A 34 -3.73 -11.77 6.88
CA LEU A 34 -3.09 -13.05 6.58
C LEU A 34 -2.93 -13.91 7.84
N ALA A 35 -2.46 -13.30 8.94
CA ALA A 35 -2.33 -13.99 10.22
C ALA A 35 -3.69 -14.50 10.73
N LEU A 36 -4.77 -13.75 10.54
CA LEU A 36 -6.13 -14.18 10.87
C LEU A 36 -6.57 -15.38 10.01
N ILE A 37 -6.33 -15.37 8.70
CA ILE A 37 -6.66 -16.51 7.83
C ILE A 37 -5.86 -17.75 8.22
N LEU A 38 -4.55 -17.59 8.46
CA LEU A 38 -3.69 -18.70 8.90
C LEU A 38 -4.10 -19.25 10.27
N SER A 39 -4.70 -18.43 11.14
CA SER A 39 -5.19 -18.87 12.45
C SER A 39 -6.39 -19.83 12.37
N CYS A 40 -7.10 -19.86 11.24
CA CYS A 40 -8.16 -20.84 11.00
C CYS A 40 -7.63 -22.25 10.67
N GLY A 41 -6.32 -22.41 10.46
CA GLY A 41 -5.70 -23.70 10.18
C GLY A 41 -5.90 -24.70 11.32
N ARG A 42 -6.16 -25.96 10.97
CA ARG A 42 -6.33 -27.02 11.97
C ARG A 42 -4.97 -27.48 12.47
N VAL A 43 -4.83 -27.61 13.78
CA VAL A 43 -3.59 -28.08 14.41
C VAL A 43 -3.66 -29.60 14.55
N GLU A 44 -2.85 -30.30 13.76
CA GLU A 44 -2.66 -31.74 13.90
C GLU A 44 -1.34 -32.03 14.62
N GLN A 45 -1.36 -33.05 15.48
CA GLN A 45 -0.14 -33.54 16.12
C GLN A 45 0.65 -34.35 15.10
N ALA A 46 1.82 -33.85 14.71
CA ALA A 46 2.73 -34.64 13.89
C ALA A 46 3.32 -35.75 14.78
N GLN A 47 2.89 -36.99 14.55
CA GLN A 47 3.54 -38.15 15.17
C GLN A 47 4.92 -38.31 14.54
N VAL A 48 5.94 -37.79 15.24
CA VAL A 48 7.33 -38.03 14.87
C VAL A 48 7.66 -39.46 15.29
N PHE A 49 7.52 -40.41 14.37
CA PHE A 49 8.07 -41.76 14.51
C PHE A 49 9.60 -41.65 14.45
N GLN A 50 10.23 -41.24 15.55
CA GLN A 50 11.68 -41.37 15.72
C GLN A 50 11.94 -42.10 17.03
N GLU A 51 12.38 -43.35 16.88
CA GLU A 51 12.75 -44.31 17.92
C GLU A 51 13.86 -43.81 18.89
N PHE A 52 14.45 -42.64 18.63
CA PHE A 52 15.66 -42.16 19.33
C PHE A 52 15.65 -40.68 19.75
N VAL A 53 14.55 -39.92 19.59
CA VAL A 53 14.48 -38.51 20.01
C VAL A 53 13.36 -38.34 21.04
N PRO A 54 13.61 -37.73 22.22
CA PRO A 54 12.56 -37.44 23.19
C PRO A 54 11.46 -36.61 22.51
N GLY A 55 10.27 -37.19 22.40
CA GLY A 55 9.19 -36.70 21.55
C GLY A 55 8.82 -35.24 21.81
N GLY A 56 9.27 -34.35 20.95
CA GLY A 56 8.79 -32.97 20.90
C GLY A 56 7.37 -32.95 20.34
N ILE A 57 6.46 -32.26 21.02
CA ILE A 57 5.10 -32.01 20.52
C ILE A 57 5.21 -31.09 19.30
N THR A 58 5.38 -31.67 18.12
CA THR A 58 5.41 -30.92 16.86
C THR A 58 3.98 -30.75 16.39
N ARG A 59 3.54 -29.49 16.31
CA ARG A 59 2.21 -29.11 15.80
C ARG A 59 2.36 -28.71 14.34
N LYS A 60 1.58 -29.33 13.46
CA LYS A 60 1.49 -28.94 12.05
C LYS A 60 0.15 -28.25 11.80
N LEU A 61 0.17 -27.12 11.10
CA LEU A 61 -1.04 -26.53 10.57
C LEU A 61 -1.40 -27.24 9.26
N VAL A 62 -2.62 -27.76 9.21
CA VAL A 62 -3.17 -28.47 8.06
C VAL A 62 -4.37 -27.68 7.55
N PHE A 63 -4.35 -27.42 6.25
CA PHE A 63 -5.37 -26.68 5.53
C PHE A 63 -6.03 -27.60 4.49
N ASP A 64 -7.34 -27.48 4.33
CA ASP A 64 -8.10 -28.11 3.25
C ASP A 64 -7.77 -27.48 1.89
N GLU A 65 -8.07 -28.16 0.79
CA GLU A 65 -7.82 -27.66 -0.58
C GLU A 65 -8.52 -26.30 -0.81
N ASN A 66 -9.75 -26.15 -0.30
CA ASN A 66 -10.48 -24.89 -0.39
C ASN A 66 -9.81 -23.78 0.44
N GLU A 67 -9.30 -24.11 1.63
CA GLU A 67 -8.62 -23.16 2.52
C GLU A 67 -7.31 -22.67 1.90
N VAL A 68 -6.55 -23.55 1.25
CA VAL A 68 -5.37 -23.19 0.45
C VAL A 68 -5.76 -22.25 -0.69
N GLY A 69 -6.88 -22.50 -1.37
CA GLY A 69 -7.42 -21.61 -2.39
C GLY A 69 -7.73 -20.21 -1.86
N TYR A 70 -8.36 -20.10 -0.69
CA TYR A 70 -8.63 -18.81 -0.05
C TYR A 70 -7.35 -18.07 0.35
N ILE A 71 -6.35 -18.77 0.86
CA ILE A 71 -5.03 -18.17 1.17
C ILE A 71 -4.37 -17.64 -0.12
N ALA A 72 -4.42 -18.40 -1.21
CA ALA A 72 -3.85 -17.99 -2.49
C ALA A 72 -4.54 -16.74 -3.06
N VAL A 73 -5.88 -16.71 -3.05
CA VAL A 73 -6.67 -15.55 -3.48
C VAL A 73 -6.37 -14.34 -2.61
N TYR A 74 -6.26 -14.52 -1.29
CA TYR A 74 -5.90 -13.45 -0.38
C TYR A 74 -4.52 -12.87 -0.70
N CYS A 75 -3.50 -13.72 -0.87
CA CYS A 75 -2.16 -13.27 -1.24
C CYS A 75 -2.15 -12.51 -2.57
N PHE A 76 -2.92 -12.97 -3.56
CA PHE A 76 -3.08 -12.26 -4.82
C PHE A 76 -3.73 -10.88 -4.61
N MET A 77 -4.81 -10.80 -3.85
CA MET A 77 -5.47 -9.53 -3.53
C MET A 77 -4.56 -8.59 -2.74
N ALA A 78 -3.75 -9.11 -1.81
CA ALA A 78 -2.78 -8.32 -1.05
C ALA A 78 -1.73 -7.69 -1.98
N LEU A 79 -1.19 -8.46 -2.94
CA LEU A 79 -0.28 -7.94 -3.97
C LEU A 79 -0.96 -6.88 -4.84
N TRP A 80 -2.20 -7.14 -5.25
CA TRP A 80 -2.97 -6.19 -6.05
C TRP A 80 -3.24 -4.87 -5.30
N ILE A 81 -3.55 -4.93 -4.00
CA ILE A 81 -3.71 -3.73 -3.16
C ILE A 81 -2.39 -2.95 -3.05
N LEU A 82 -1.24 -3.63 -3.03
CA LEU A 82 0.07 -2.97 -3.07
C LEU A 82 0.32 -2.26 -4.41
N GLU A 83 -0.04 -2.87 -5.54
CA GLU A 83 0.03 -2.21 -6.85
C GLU A 83 -0.89 -0.99 -6.93
N LEU A 84 -2.11 -1.09 -6.38
CA LEU A 84 -3.03 0.04 -6.26
C LEU A 84 -2.44 1.18 -5.41
N ALA A 85 -1.74 0.86 -4.31
CA ALA A 85 -1.01 1.83 -3.52
C ALA A 85 0.09 2.53 -4.35
N PHE A 86 0.89 1.79 -5.11
CA PHE A 86 1.88 2.38 -6.01
C PHE A 86 1.25 3.29 -7.07
N ALA A 87 0.15 2.87 -7.69
CA ALA A 87 -0.59 3.68 -8.66
C ALA A 87 -1.12 4.98 -8.02
N MET A 88 -1.66 4.90 -6.80
CA MET A 88 -2.09 6.08 -6.04
C MET A 88 -0.92 7.05 -5.79
N GLU A 89 0.25 6.57 -5.39
CA GLU A 89 1.42 7.43 -5.16
C GLU A 89 1.83 8.18 -6.44
N GLN A 90 1.90 7.49 -7.57
CA GLN A 90 2.19 8.10 -8.87
C GLN A 90 1.16 9.17 -9.24
N PHE A 91 -0.13 8.88 -9.02
CA PHE A 91 -1.20 9.84 -9.23
C PHE A 91 -1.05 11.08 -8.37
N VAL A 92 -0.80 10.94 -7.07
CA VAL A 92 -0.68 12.09 -6.14
C VAL A 92 0.49 12.99 -6.53
N LEU A 93 1.63 12.41 -6.93
CA LEU A 93 2.78 13.16 -7.43
C LEU A 93 2.45 13.90 -8.73
N ALA A 94 1.86 13.21 -9.70
CA ALA A 94 1.45 13.81 -10.97
C ALA A 94 0.45 14.96 -10.78
N TYR A 95 -0.53 14.78 -9.88
CA TYR A 95 -1.50 15.80 -9.50
C TYR A 95 -0.83 17.05 -8.92
N GLY A 96 0.13 16.89 -8.01
CA GLY A 96 0.87 18.01 -7.44
C GLY A 96 1.67 18.80 -8.47
N VAL A 97 2.36 18.09 -9.38
CA VAL A 97 3.11 18.72 -10.47
C VAL A 97 2.18 19.44 -11.45
N GLN A 98 1.05 18.84 -11.80
CA GLN A 98 0.05 19.45 -12.68
C GLN A 98 -0.50 20.75 -12.10
N LEU A 99 -0.83 20.78 -10.81
CA LEU A 99 -1.33 21.98 -10.14
C LEU A 99 -0.35 23.16 -10.21
N TRP A 100 0.96 22.88 -10.09
CA TRP A 100 1.98 23.92 -10.24
C TRP A 100 2.24 24.29 -11.69
N PHE A 101 2.26 23.32 -12.59
CA PHE A 101 2.55 23.56 -14.00
C PHE A 101 1.53 24.51 -14.64
N PHE A 102 0.24 24.27 -14.42
CA PHE A 102 -0.84 25.09 -14.99
C PHE A 102 -1.21 26.33 -14.18
N LYS A 103 -0.49 26.63 -13.08
CA LYS A 103 -0.73 27.86 -12.33
C LYS A 103 -0.09 29.06 -13.03
N ASP A 104 -0.89 30.11 -13.24
CA ASP A 104 -0.39 31.39 -13.73
C ASP A 104 0.57 32.05 -12.73
N TYR A 105 1.53 32.80 -13.27
CA TYR A 105 2.41 33.64 -12.48
C TYR A 105 1.64 34.83 -11.90
N ASN A 106 1.88 35.16 -10.63
CA ASN A 106 1.34 36.35 -10.01
C ASN A 106 2.06 37.63 -10.50
N SER A 107 1.60 38.80 -10.07
CA SER A 107 2.21 40.11 -10.40
C SER A 107 3.67 40.26 -9.94
N LEU A 108 4.16 39.36 -9.09
CA LEU A 108 5.54 39.31 -8.61
C LEU A 108 6.39 38.27 -9.37
N GLY A 109 5.86 37.63 -10.42
CA GLY A 109 6.57 36.61 -11.20
C GLY A 109 6.70 35.26 -10.49
N VAL A 110 5.89 34.99 -9.46
CA VAL A 110 5.90 33.74 -8.68
C VAL A 110 4.60 32.97 -8.88
N LYS A 111 4.67 31.64 -8.97
CA LYS A 111 3.47 30.79 -9.02
C LYS A 111 2.91 30.60 -7.61
N GLY A 112 1.64 30.95 -7.41
CA GLY A 112 0.96 30.76 -6.12
C GLY A 112 0.69 29.27 -5.85
N VAL A 113 1.17 28.76 -4.73
CA VAL A 113 1.12 27.32 -4.41
C VAL A 113 -0.02 26.98 -3.46
N VAL A 114 -0.72 25.89 -3.74
CA VAL A 114 -1.75 25.34 -2.85
C VAL A 114 -1.07 24.65 -1.67
N ALA A 115 -1.51 24.94 -0.45
CA ALA A 115 -1.01 24.25 0.73
C ALA A 115 -1.37 22.75 0.69
N PHE A 116 -0.38 21.90 0.96
CA PHE A 116 -0.51 20.43 1.03
C PHE A 116 -1.11 19.79 -0.24
N PRO A 117 -0.49 19.96 -1.41
CA PRO A 117 -1.00 19.40 -2.67
C PRO A 117 -1.10 17.87 -2.63
N MET A 118 -0.25 17.21 -1.84
CA MET A 118 -0.24 15.76 -1.66
C MET A 118 -1.48 15.23 -0.94
N VAL A 119 -1.89 15.87 0.16
CA VAL A 119 -3.10 15.45 0.89
C VAL A 119 -4.34 15.62 0.01
N ARG A 120 -4.41 16.74 -0.72
CA ARG A 120 -5.49 16.97 -1.69
C ARG A 120 -5.46 15.97 -2.82
N GLY A 121 -4.28 15.63 -3.35
CA GLY A 121 -4.11 14.61 -4.37
C GLY A 121 -4.58 13.24 -3.89
N PHE A 122 -4.24 12.86 -2.65
CA PHE A 122 -4.67 11.59 -2.07
C PHE A 122 -6.20 11.51 -1.93
N ILE A 123 -6.83 12.57 -1.40
CA ILE A 123 -8.29 12.66 -1.29
C ILE A 123 -8.96 12.62 -2.68
N THR A 124 -8.38 13.34 -3.65
CA THR A 124 -8.92 13.40 -5.02
C THR A 124 -8.79 12.04 -5.71
N GLY A 125 -7.64 11.38 -5.57
CA GLY A 125 -7.38 10.04 -6.08
C GLY A 125 -8.34 9.03 -5.48
N ALA A 126 -8.46 9.00 -4.15
CA ALA A 126 -9.34 8.08 -3.43
C ALA A 126 -10.83 8.31 -3.72
N LYS A 127 -11.26 9.57 -3.88
CA LYS A 127 -12.69 9.89 -4.07
C LYS A 127 -13.14 9.77 -5.52
N TYR A 128 -12.30 10.16 -6.48
CA TYR A 128 -12.72 10.31 -7.88
C TYR A 128 -12.01 9.38 -8.86
N HIS A 129 -10.82 8.86 -8.51
CA HIS A 129 -10.01 8.05 -9.42
C HIS A 129 -9.71 6.64 -8.91
N LEU A 130 -10.28 6.23 -7.77
CA LEU A 130 -9.98 4.93 -7.17
C LEU A 130 -10.29 3.78 -8.14
N GLY A 131 -11.43 3.84 -8.84
CA GLY A 131 -11.79 2.81 -9.83
C GLY A 131 -10.84 2.77 -11.04
N THR A 132 -10.42 3.93 -11.56
CA THR A 132 -9.46 3.98 -12.68
C THR A 132 -8.06 3.54 -12.25
N LEU A 133 -7.66 3.85 -11.02
CA LEU A 133 -6.39 3.41 -10.46
C LEU A 133 -6.42 1.90 -10.21
N ALA A 134 -7.52 1.37 -9.68
CA ALA A 134 -7.73 -0.07 -9.45
C ALA A 134 -7.71 -0.89 -10.76
N LEU A 135 -8.19 -0.34 -11.86
CA LEU A 135 -8.14 -1.02 -13.16
C LEU A 135 -6.77 -0.90 -13.85
N GLY A 136 -5.98 0.11 -13.49
CA GLY A 136 -4.66 0.38 -14.06
C GLY A 136 -3.49 -0.21 -13.26
N SER A 137 -3.75 -0.65 -12.03
CA SER A 137 -2.86 -1.42 -11.16
C SER A 137 -2.96 -2.91 -11.44
#